data_AF-L0KZH6-F1
#
_entry.id   AF-L0KZH6-F1
#
_cell.length_a   1.000
_cell.length_b   1.000
_cell.length_c   1.000
_cell.angle_alpha   90.00
_cell.angle_beta   90.00
_cell.angle_gamma   90.00
#
_symmetry.space_group_name_H-M   'P 1'
#
loop_
_entity.id
_entity.type
_entity.pdbx_description
1 polymer ?
#
loop_
_entity_poly.entity_id
_entity_poly.type
_entity_poly.pdbx_seq_one_letter_code
_entity_poly.pdbx_strand_id
1 'polypeptide(L)'
;MKMRIIKCSDIGLSCNFMAHGYDLDEVEKTMWDHIETEHKDMIKDMSDYDLHQLKHRVSTFLGRSCGCGHLEKPGEDYDSNACNTLYRIRNFHKGL
;
A
#
# COMPACT_ATOMS: atom_id res chain seq x y z
N MET A 1 15.40 9.38 -3.97
CA MET A 1 14.29 8.71 -4.70
C MET A 1 13.64 7.75 -3.71
N LYS A 2 12.35 7.90 -3.40
CA LYS A 2 11.72 7.24 -2.23
C LYS A 2 11.38 5.78 -2.52
N MET A 3 11.74 4.88 -1.61
CA MET A 3 11.34 3.48 -1.67
C MET A 3 9.86 3.35 -1.31
N ARG A 4 9.14 2.54 -2.08
CA ARG A 4 7.71 2.24 -1.91
C ARG A 4 7.58 0.79 -1.52
N ILE A 5 6.67 0.52 -0.60
CA ILE A 5 6.42 -0.81 -0.06
C ILE A 5 4.91 -0.96 0.13
N ILE A 6 4.37 -2.10 -0.29
CA ILE A 6 2.97 -2.47 -0.05
C ILE A 6 2.90 -3.96 0.26
N LYS A 7 2.14 -4.32 1.29
CA LYS A 7 1.88 -5.73 1.65
C LYS A 7 0.45 -6.11 1.31
N CYS A 8 0.24 -7.39 1.01
CA CYS A 8 -1.10 -7.94 0.87
C CYS A 8 -1.98 -7.68 2.11
N SER A 9 -1.39 -7.75 3.30
CA SER A 9 -2.08 -7.41 4.55
C SER A 9 -2.59 -5.97 4.61
N ASP A 10 -1.89 -5.02 3.98
CA ASP A 10 -2.26 -3.60 4.01
C ASP A 10 -3.54 -3.35 3.20
N ILE A 11 -3.75 -4.14 2.14
CA ILE A 11 -4.94 -4.05 1.27
C ILE A 11 -6.08 -5.00 1.68
N GLY A 12 -5.91 -5.72 2.80
CA GLY A 12 -6.94 -6.58 3.39
C GLY A 12 -6.87 -8.05 2.95
N LEU A 13 -5.76 -8.51 2.40
CA LEU A 13 -5.53 -9.90 2.03
C LEU A 13 -4.71 -10.62 3.09
N SER A 14 -5.12 -11.82 3.49
CA SER A 14 -4.40 -12.65 4.46
C SER A 14 -3.19 -13.34 3.82
N CYS A 15 -2.22 -12.54 3.36
CA CYS A 15 -0.97 -12.98 2.76
C CYS A 15 0.19 -12.12 3.25
N ASN A 16 1.36 -12.75 3.40
CA ASN A 16 2.59 -12.11 3.88
C ASN A 16 3.46 -11.52 2.74
N PHE A 17 3.00 -11.60 1.49
CA PHE A 17 3.73 -11.05 0.35
C PHE A 17 3.84 -9.52 0.44
N MET A 18 4.97 -9.02 -0.05
CA MET A 18 5.33 -7.61 -0.05
C MET A 18 5.96 -7.24 -1.40
N ALA A 19 5.37 -6.27 -2.08
CA ALA A 19 5.98 -5.63 -3.24
C ALA A 19 6.77 -4.40 -2.76
N HIS A 20 7.97 -4.21 -3.30
CA HIS A 20 8.81 -3.07 -2.97
C HIS A 20 9.67 -2.60 -4.14
N GLY A 21 9.97 -1.31 -4.21
CA GLY A 21 10.72 -0.73 -5.33
C GLY A 21 10.82 0.79 -5.24
N TYR A 22 11.42 1.43 -6.23
CA TYR A 22 11.55 2.89 -6.28
C TYR A 22 10.55 3.54 -7.24
N ASP A 23 10.10 2.79 -8.25
CA ASP A 23 9.09 3.20 -9.21
C ASP A 23 7.69 2.80 -8.73
N LEU A 24 6.70 3.68 -8.92
CA LEU A 24 5.33 3.42 -8.47
C LEU A 24 4.68 2.33 -9.33
N ASP A 25 4.83 2.43 -10.64
CA ASP A 25 4.17 1.58 -11.61
C ASP A 25 4.73 0.15 -11.52
N GLU A 26 6.05 0.01 -11.31
CA GLU A 26 6.69 -1.29 -11.08
C GLU A 26 6.18 -1.99 -9.82
N VAL A 27 6.04 -1.25 -8.71
CA VAL A 27 5.57 -1.81 -7.44
C VAL A 27 4.09 -2.15 -7.50
N GLU A 28 3.28 -1.30 -8.13
CA GLU A 28 1.85 -1.56 -8.36
C GLU A 28 1.66 -2.80 -9.23
N LYS A 29 2.40 -2.90 -10.33
CA LYS A 29 2.37 -4.07 -11.22
C LYS A 29 2.77 -5.35 -10.48
N THR A 30 3.86 -5.32 -9.71
CA THR A 30 4.33 -6.48 -8.93
C THR A 30 3.27 -6.96 -7.93
N MET A 31 2.56 -6.03 -7.28
CA MET A 31 1.47 -6.38 -6.38
C MET A 31 0.29 -7.01 -7.14
N TRP A 32 -0.08 -6.47 -8.31
CA TRP A 32 -1.15 -7.03 -9.14
C TRP A 32 -0.82 -8.41 -9.70
N ASP A 33 0.40 -8.61 -10.20
CA ASP A 33 0.87 -9.89 -10.69
C ASP A 33 0.78 -10.98 -9.59
N HIS A 34 1.13 -10.63 -8.34
CA HIS A 34 0.97 -11.53 -7.21
C HIS A 34 -0.50 -11.81 -6.86
N ILE A 35 -1.35 -10.78 -6.85
CA ILE A 35 -2.78 -10.91 -6.58
C ILE A 35 -3.43 -11.83 -7.64
N GLU A 36 -3.14 -11.64 -8.91
CA GLU A 36 -3.71 -12.45 -10.00
C GLU A 36 -3.24 -13.91 -10.01
N THR A 37 -2.08 -14.21 -9.43
CA THR A 37 -1.51 -15.56 -9.38
C THR A 37 -1.90 -16.30 -8.11
N GLU A 38 -1.69 -15.68 -6.94
CA GLU A 38 -1.85 -16.31 -5.63
C GLU A 38 -3.22 -16.05 -4.98
N HIS A 39 -3.94 -15.02 -5.43
CA HIS A 39 -5.28 -14.67 -4.96
C HIS A 39 -6.35 -14.77 -6.06
N LYS A 40 -6.07 -15.52 -7.12
CA LYS A 40 -6.95 -15.69 -8.28
C LYS A 40 -8.36 -16.12 -7.92
N ASP A 41 -8.49 -17.09 -7.01
CA ASP A 41 -9.78 -17.64 -6.62
C ASP A 41 -10.65 -16.58 -5.95
N MET A 42 -10.06 -15.74 -5.11
CA MET A 42 -10.75 -14.63 -4.47
C MET A 42 -11.21 -13.58 -5.49
N ILE A 43 -10.35 -13.23 -6.46
CA ILE A 43 -10.69 -12.22 -7.49
C ILE A 43 -11.80 -12.72 -8.40
N LYS A 44 -11.81 -14.02 -8.72
CA LYS A 44 -12.79 -14.63 -9.62
C LYS A 44 -14.22 -14.48 -9.10
N ASP A 45 -14.39 -14.47 -7.78
CA ASP A 45 -15.68 -14.34 -7.11
C ASP A 45 -16.04 -12.88 -6.79
N MET A 46 -15.15 -11.91 -7.07
CA MET A 46 -15.42 -10.49 -6.86
C MET A 46 -16.28 -9.88 -7.97
N SER A 47 -17.15 -8.94 -7.59
CA SER A 47 -17.82 -8.09 -8.57
C SER A 47 -16.84 -7.07 -9.17
N ASP A 48 -17.18 -6.50 -10.33
CA ASP A 48 -16.40 -5.42 -10.94
C ASP A 48 -16.21 -4.22 -9.98
N TYR A 49 -17.21 -3.95 -9.14
CA TYR A 49 -17.14 -2.93 -8.10
C TYR A 49 -16.09 -3.27 -7.04
N ASP A 50 -16.09 -4.51 -6.53
CA ASP A 50 -15.14 -4.94 -5.50
C ASP A 50 -13.70 -4.98 -6.04
N LEU A 51 -13.53 -5.42 -7.29
CA LEU A 51 -12.24 -5.38 -7.97
C LEU A 51 -11.75 -3.94 -8.17
N HIS A 52 -12.65 -3.02 -8.52
CA HIS A 52 -12.33 -1.59 -8.59
C HIS A 52 -11.92 -1.02 -7.22
N GLN A 53 -12.61 -1.40 -6.15
CA GLN A 53 -12.24 -0.99 -4.79
C GLN A 53 -10.86 -1.55 -4.38
N LEU A 54 -10.54 -2.78 -4.77
CA LEU A 54 -9.22 -3.37 -4.51
C LEU A 54 -8.10 -2.61 -5.24
N LYS A 55 -8.30 -2.28 -6.53
CA LYS A 55 -7.43 -1.37 -7.31
C LYS A 55 -7.23 -0.04 -6.62
N HIS A 56 -8.32 0.61 -6.25
CA HIS A 56 -8.26 1.88 -5.55
C HIS A 56 -7.48 1.80 -4.22
N ARG A 57 -7.61 0.70 -3.45
CA ARG A 57 -6.82 0.49 -2.22
C ARG A 57 -5.34 0.37 -2.51
N VAL A 58 -4.94 -0.45 -3.49
CA VAL A 58 -3.53 -0.62 -3.91
C VAL A 58 -2.92 0.74 -4.27
N SER A 59 -3.56 1.47 -5.20
CA SER A 59 -3.05 2.78 -5.64
C SER A 59 -3.08 3.82 -4.50
N THR A 60 -4.07 3.76 -3.60
CA THR A 60 -4.13 4.65 -2.42
C THR A 60 -2.97 4.38 -1.45
N PHE A 61 -2.63 3.11 -1.19
CA PHE A 61 -1.50 2.77 -0.32
C PHE A 61 -0.14 3.16 -0.92
N LEU A 62 0.01 3.05 -2.25
CA LEU A 62 1.23 3.46 -2.93
C LEU A 62 1.34 4.99 -3.14
N GLY A 63 0.19 5.66 -3.32
CA GLY A 63 0.10 7.10 -3.57
C GLY A 63 0.13 7.93 -2.29
N ARG A 64 -0.41 7.42 -1.19
CA ARG A 64 -0.24 8.04 0.13
C ARG A 64 1.07 7.51 0.71
N SER A 65 2.09 8.35 0.84
CA SER A 65 3.28 8.07 1.67
C SER A 65 2.95 7.89 3.18
N CYS A 66 1.71 7.54 3.50
CA CYS A 66 1.13 7.25 4.78
C CYS A 66 0.49 5.88 4.77
N GLY A 67 1.25 4.87 5.14
CA GLY A 67 0.70 3.54 5.31
C GLY A 67 1.70 2.66 5.99
N CYS A 68 2.24 3.10 7.14
CA CYS A 68 3.05 2.30 8.08
C CYS A 68 4.18 1.40 7.49
N GLY A 69 4.61 1.65 6.25
CA GLY A 69 5.64 0.92 5.49
C GLY A 69 6.70 1.85 4.91
N HIS A 70 6.95 2.97 5.58
CA HIS A 70 8.00 3.94 5.24
C HIS A 70 9.35 3.34 5.63
N LEU A 71 10.09 2.80 4.67
CA LEU A 71 11.53 2.54 4.82
C LEU A 71 12.28 3.56 3.97
N GLU A 72 13.03 4.42 4.64
CA GLU A 72 13.92 5.36 3.97
C GLU A 72 15.06 4.58 3.30
N LYS A 73 15.45 5.04 2.12
CA LYS A 73 16.63 4.50 1.44
C LYS A 73 17.84 4.73 2.37
N PRO A 74 18.76 3.75 2.56
CA PRO A 74 19.98 4.00 3.31
C PRO A 74 20.78 5.13 2.62
N GLY A 75 20.96 6.27 3.29
CA GLY A 75 21.79 7.38 2.84
C GLY A 75 21.09 8.65 2.30
N GLU A 76 19.77 8.83 2.48
CA GLU A 76 19.09 10.14 2.30
C GLU A 76 18.62 10.69 3.67
N ASP A 77 18.66 12.02 3.87
CA ASP A 77 18.34 12.66 5.14
C ASP A 77 16.87 12.44 5.58
N TYR A 78 16.69 12.06 6.85
CA TYR A 78 15.42 11.73 7.50
C TYR A 78 14.48 12.95 7.61
N ASP A 79 13.36 12.95 6.87
CA ASP A 79 12.30 13.97 7.02
C ASP A 79 11.24 13.52 8.04
N SER A 80 11.53 13.84 9.30
CA SER A 80 10.67 13.62 10.48
C SER A 80 9.24 14.19 10.38
N ASN A 81 8.95 15.14 9.49
CA ASN A 81 7.64 15.80 9.43
C ASN A 81 6.60 15.05 8.58
N ALA A 82 7.04 14.16 7.68
CA ALA A 82 6.12 13.38 6.85
C ALA A 82 5.29 12.38 7.69
N CYS A 83 5.88 11.79 8.72
CA CYS A 83 5.23 10.79 9.56
C CYS A 83 4.20 11.40 10.55
N ASN A 84 4.47 12.61 11.06
CA ASN A 84 3.66 13.26 12.08
C ASN A 84 2.28 13.74 11.58
N THR A 85 2.16 14.11 10.30
CA THR A 85 0.89 14.56 9.71
C THR A 85 -0.19 13.46 9.74
N LEU A 86 0.24 12.22 9.77
CA LEU A 86 -0.59 11.03 9.59
C LEU A 86 -1.04 10.42 10.91
N TYR A 87 -0.16 10.50 11.92
CA TYR A 87 -0.52 10.27 13.31
C TYR A 87 -1.62 11.24 13.76
N ARG A 88 -1.61 12.49 13.27
CA ARG A 88 -2.67 13.48 13.53
C ARG A 88 -4.00 13.11 12.87
N ILE A 89 -4.01 12.67 11.61
CA ILE A 89 -5.25 12.24 10.92
C ILE A 89 -5.87 11.00 11.60
N ARG A 90 -5.04 10.03 12.03
CA ARG A 90 -5.52 8.81 12.72
C ARG A 90 -6.14 9.10 14.09
N ASN A 91 -5.76 10.19 14.75
CA ASN A 91 -6.32 10.62 16.03
C ASN A 91 -7.46 11.64 15.91
N PHE A 92 -7.68 12.24 14.74
CA PHE A 92 -8.79 13.17 14.51
C PHE A 92 -10.16 12.46 14.58
N HIS A 93 -10.25 11.19 14.19
CA HIS A 93 -11.48 10.38 14.28
C HIS A 93 -11.69 9.67 15.63
N LYS A 94 -10.79 9.85 16.61
CA LYS A 94 -10.91 9.26 17.96
C LYS A 94 -11.31 10.27 19.04
N GLY A 95 -11.71 11.47 18.64
CA GLY A 95 -12.16 12.50 19.56
C GLY A 95 -13.34 13.28 18.99
N LEU A 96 -14.53 12.64 19.01
CA LEU A 96 -15.83 13.22 19.31
C LEU A 96 -16.75 12.08 19.80
#